data_AF-A0A951Q159-F1
#
_entry.id   AF-A0A951Q159-F1
#
_cell.length_a   1.000
_cell.length_b   1.000
_cell.length_c   1.000
_cell.angle_alpha   90.00
_cell.angle_beta   90.00
_cell.angle_gamma   90.00
#
_symmetry.space_group_name_H-M   'P 1'
#
loop_
_entity.id
_entity.type
_entity.pdbx_description
1 polymer ?
#
loop_
_entity_poly.entity_id
_entity_poly.type
_entity_poly.pdbx_seq_one_letter_code
_entity_poly.pdbx_strand_id
1 'polypeptide(L)'
;MTRLTQLASAGVSLLTLNLIVLAVGALDTYAQSSPATTFSDVQPSYWAQPFIRSLAARNIVTGYPDGTFRPEQAVDRDEFAAIIRQAFDQPPIRQIEGGAVYKDVPANYWATRPIEEAYQQGFMTGYPGGYFRPNQSVTKVEAIVALSKGLNLTAGTSAVTVPITTQSAVPQQSTRRATKRPIFLPLAITSLMQPLLIPKAQAAPANAVTPSTPSTTDQQAVAANLNRPASFIITNTYADANRIPQYAVGDVAAATKKNIVVNYPNPKVLNPSKPATRGEITALIYQTLVAQGKIEPLANNSPANKYIVRADSSNRNAQ
;
A
#
# COMPACT_ATOMS: atom_id res chain seq x y z
N MET A 1 64.01 56.17 -13.46
CA MET A 1 63.72 55.23 -12.36
C MET A 1 62.61 54.33 -12.88
N THR A 2 62.78 53.09 -13.34
CA THR A 2 63.68 51.97 -13.00
C THR A 2 63.68 51.04 -14.24
N ARG A 3 64.77 51.05 -15.04
CA ARG A 3 65.72 49.94 -15.30
C ARG A 3 65.09 48.64 -15.83
N LEU A 4 65.24 48.36 -17.14
CA LEU A 4 66.08 47.32 -17.78
C LEU A 4 65.27 46.07 -18.19
N THR A 5 64.84 45.92 -19.46
CA THR A 5 65.48 45.11 -20.52
C THR A 5 66.22 43.86 -20.04
N GLN A 6 65.91 42.66 -20.56
CA GLN A 6 66.71 42.02 -21.63
C GLN A 6 66.26 40.58 -22.00
N LEU A 7 65.96 40.42 -23.29
CA LEU A 7 66.22 39.35 -24.28
C LEU A 7 66.38 37.85 -23.89
N ALA A 8 65.56 37.06 -24.61
CA ALA A 8 65.91 35.89 -25.45
C ALA A 8 66.66 34.70 -24.86
N SER A 9 66.13 33.49 -25.09
CA SER A 9 66.89 32.38 -25.74
C SER A 9 66.09 31.07 -25.76
N ALA A 10 66.12 30.44 -26.95
CA ALA A 10 66.16 29.01 -27.25
C ALA A 10 65.16 28.03 -26.63
N GLY A 11 64.45 27.34 -27.53
CA GLY A 11 63.74 26.11 -27.21
C GLY A 11 64.69 24.94 -26.93
N VAL A 12 64.19 23.96 -26.17
CA VAL A 12 64.71 22.59 -26.14
C VAL A 12 63.52 21.63 -26.14
N SER A 13 63.61 20.67 -27.05
CA SER A 13 62.69 19.57 -27.29
C SER A 13 62.75 18.51 -26.19
N LEU A 14 61.60 17.87 -25.96
CA LEU A 14 61.32 16.54 -25.40
C LEU A 14 62.40 15.82 -24.57
N LEU A 15 62.08 15.54 -23.31
CA LEU A 15 62.35 14.23 -22.72
C LEU A 15 61.13 13.78 -21.91
N THR A 16 60.43 12.77 -22.41
CA THR A 16 59.32 12.10 -21.75
C THR A 16 59.83 11.41 -20.48
N LEU A 17 59.43 11.89 -19.30
CA LEU A 17 59.47 11.08 -18.09
C LEU A 17 58.07 10.56 -17.82
N ASN A 18 57.83 9.29 -18.15
CA ASN A 18 56.73 8.52 -17.60
C ASN A 18 56.95 8.40 -16.09
N LEU A 19 56.38 9.31 -15.31
CA LEU A 19 56.28 9.12 -13.87
C LEU A 19 55.07 8.22 -13.62
N ILE A 20 55.30 6.91 -13.56
CA ILE A 20 54.37 5.98 -12.92
C ILE A 20 54.44 6.28 -11.42
N VAL A 21 53.52 7.10 -10.93
CA VAL A 21 53.25 7.19 -9.49
C VAL A 21 52.42 5.97 -9.12
N LEU A 22 53.09 4.91 -8.64
CA LEU A 22 52.44 3.88 -7.82
C LEU A 22 52.14 4.49 -6.45
N ALA A 23 51.09 5.31 -6.37
CA ALA A 23 50.47 5.62 -5.11
C ALA A 23 49.59 4.43 -4.73
N VAL A 24 50.18 3.45 -4.05
CA VAL A 24 49.43 2.53 -3.18
C VAL A 24 49.04 3.33 -1.93
N GLY A 25 48.10 4.26 -2.11
CA GLY A 25 47.38 4.90 -1.03
C GLY A 25 46.06 4.18 -0.90
N ALA A 26 45.77 3.66 0.29
CA ALA A 26 44.50 3.01 0.61
C ALA A 26 43.34 3.84 0.04
N LEU A 27 42.47 3.20 -0.75
CA LEU A 27 41.13 3.70 -0.97
C LEU A 27 40.41 3.55 0.38
N ASP A 28 40.65 4.48 1.30
CA ASP A 28 39.73 4.75 2.40
C ASP A 28 38.47 5.28 1.75
N THR A 29 37.64 4.32 1.32
CA THR A 29 36.25 4.55 1.01
C THR A 29 35.66 5.14 2.27
N TYR A 30 35.43 6.45 2.28
CA TYR A 30 34.52 7.08 3.22
C TYR A 30 33.13 6.54 2.90
N ALA A 31 32.85 5.32 3.36
CA ALA A 31 31.50 4.85 3.55
C ALA A 31 30.89 5.86 4.52
N GLN A 32 30.10 6.80 3.98
CA GLN A 32 29.29 7.68 4.79
C GLN A 32 28.38 6.77 5.62
N SER A 33 28.80 6.47 6.84
CA SER A 33 27.95 5.90 7.87
C SER A 33 26.93 6.96 8.21
N SER A 34 25.87 7.05 7.40
CA SER A 34 24.67 7.77 7.80
C SER A 34 24.27 7.20 9.16
N PRO A 35 24.23 8.01 10.24
CA PRO A 35 23.93 7.50 11.56
C PRO A 35 22.61 6.74 11.46
N ALA A 36 22.63 5.47 11.83
CA ALA A 36 21.43 4.65 11.80
C ALA A 36 20.41 5.31 12.73
N THR A 37 19.35 5.90 12.19
CA THR A 37 18.27 6.47 12.98
C THR A 37 17.67 5.34 13.82
N THR A 38 17.89 5.42 15.12
CA THR A 38 17.36 4.50 16.14
C THR A 38 16.39 5.26 17.01
N PHE A 39 15.39 4.56 17.54
CA PHE A 39 14.34 5.12 18.38
C PHE A 39 14.30 4.35 19.69
N SER A 40 14.14 5.03 20.82
CA SER A 40 14.23 4.41 22.16
C SER A 40 13.16 3.35 22.43
N ASP A 41 12.03 3.44 21.74
CA ASP A 41 10.86 2.57 21.85
C ASP A 41 10.76 1.53 20.71
N VAL A 42 11.77 1.44 19.84
CA VAL A 42 11.83 0.44 18.75
C VAL A 42 13.00 -0.50 18.99
N GLN A 43 12.70 -1.63 19.63
CA GLN A 43 13.72 -2.59 19.98
C GLN A 43 14.28 -3.34 18.76
N PRO A 44 15.54 -3.82 18.79
CA PRO A 44 16.12 -4.54 17.65
C PRO A 44 15.31 -5.76 17.21
N SER A 45 14.59 -6.39 18.14
CA SER A 45 13.71 -7.54 17.89
C SER A 45 12.28 -7.15 17.52
N TYR A 46 11.94 -5.86 17.54
CA TYR A 46 10.62 -5.37 17.17
C TYR A 46 10.33 -5.70 15.70
N TRP A 47 9.14 -6.25 15.43
CA TRP A 47 8.84 -6.86 14.13
C TRP A 47 8.95 -5.89 12.96
N ALA A 48 8.62 -4.62 13.17
CA ALA A 48 8.64 -3.58 12.15
C ALA A 48 9.96 -2.78 12.13
N GLN A 49 10.89 -3.07 13.03
CA GLN A 49 12.17 -2.37 13.15
C GLN A 49 12.91 -2.22 11.80
N PRO A 50 13.06 -3.25 10.94
CA PRO A 50 13.79 -3.08 9.70
C PRO A 50 13.07 -2.14 8.72
N PHE A 51 11.73 -2.12 8.71
CA PHE A 51 10.96 -1.18 7.88
C PHE A 51 11.13 0.25 8.39
N ILE A 52 10.98 0.45 9.70
CA ILE A 52 11.12 1.73 10.38
C ILE A 52 12.50 2.33 10.14
N ARG A 53 13.56 1.56 10.40
CA ARG A 53 14.94 2.01 10.19
C ARG A 53 15.18 2.42 8.74
N SER A 54 14.68 1.63 7.78
CA SER A 54 14.90 1.88 6.36
C SER A 54 14.20 3.14 5.86
N LEU A 55 12.96 3.37 6.27
CA LEU A 55 12.21 4.58 5.89
C LEU A 55 12.68 5.82 6.65
N ALA A 56 13.11 5.67 7.91
CA ALA A 56 13.68 6.77 8.69
C ALA A 56 15.02 7.26 8.11
N ALA A 57 15.89 6.34 7.68
CA ALA A 57 17.14 6.69 7.00
C ALA A 57 16.94 7.46 5.68
N ARG A 58 15.73 7.40 5.10
CA ARG A 58 15.34 8.10 3.87
C ARG A 58 14.51 9.36 4.14
N ASN A 59 14.33 9.73 5.40
CA ASN A 59 13.44 10.81 5.84
C ASN A 59 12.00 10.66 5.33
N ILE A 60 11.54 9.42 5.14
CA ILE A 60 10.15 9.14 4.75
C ILE A 60 9.23 9.12 5.97
N VAL A 61 9.75 8.59 7.08
CA VAL A 61 9.11 8.67 8.39
C VAL A 61 10.09 9.28 9.38
N THR A 62 9.57 10.04 10.33
CA THR A 62 10.37 10.68 11.38
C THR A 62 9.84 10.29 12.75
N GLY A 63 10.73 10.27 13.73
CA GLY A 63 10.36 10.14 15.14
C GLY A 63 9.94 11.47 15.75
N TYR A 64 9.59 11.42 17.02
CA TYR A 64 9.23 12.58 17.81
C TYR A 64 10.47 13.23 18.44
N PRO A 65 10.40 14.52 18.86
CA PRO A 65 11.52 15.21 19.50
C PRO A 65 12.04 14.54 20.78
N ASP A 66 11.23 13.68 21.41
CA ASP A 66 11.58 12.88 22.60
C ASP A 66 12.42 11.62 22.26
N GLY A 67 12.78 11.41 20.99
CA GLY A 67 13.56 10.26 20.54
C GLY A 67 12.75 8.98 20.31
N THR A 68 11.41 9.04 20.41
CA THR A 68 10.51 7.90 20.17
C THR A 68 10.01 7.84 18.72
N PHE A 69 9.58 6.67 18.28
CA PHE A 69 8.86 6.48 17.02
C PHE A 69 7.36 6.27 17.21
N ARG A 70 6.96 5.73 18.37
CA ARG A 70 5.59 5.34 18.75
C ARG A 70 4.98 4.33 17.79
N PRO A 71 5.61 3.16 17.57
CA PRO A 71 5.20 2.24 16.53
C PRO A 71 3.81 1.62 16.74
N GLU A 72 3.33 1.58 17.98
CA GLU A 72 2.00 1.05 18.34
C GLU A 72 0.90 2.11 18.35
N GLN A 73 1.24 3.40 18.18
CA GLN A 73 0.25 4.47 18.13
C GLN A 73 -0.53 4.40 16.82
N ALA A 74 -1.86 4.55 16.89
CA ALA A 74 -2.70 4.69 15.71
C ALA A 74 -2.32 5.95 14.91
N VAL A 75 -2.46 5.87 13.59
CA VAL A 75 -2.18 6.99 12.67
C VAL A 75 -3.48 7.65 12.27
N ASP A 76 -3.53 8.98 12.39
CA ASP A 76 -4.66 9.77 11.91
C ASP A 76 -4.59 10.00 10.39
N ARG A 77 -5.73 10.27 9.76
CA ARG A 77 -5.82 10.35 8.30
C ARG A 77 -4.97 11.47 7.70
N ASP A 78 -4.79 12.56 8.43
CA ASP A 78 -3.92 13.68 8.04
C ASP A 78 -2.43 13.33 8.14
N GLU A 79 -2.01 12.66 9.21
CA GLU A 79 -0.67 12.09 9.36
C GLU A 79 -0.37 11.07 8.27
N PHE A 80 -1.35 10.22 7.93
CA PHE A 80 -1.20 9.27 6.83
C PHE A 80 -1.03 9.97 5.49
N ALA A 81 -1.78 11.05 5.22
CA ALA A 81 -1.60 11.87 4.02
C ALA A 81 -0.20 12.49 3.95
N ALA A 82 0.34 12.96 5.09
CA ALA A 82 1.70 13.47 5.16
C ALA A 82 2.76 12.40 4.87
N ILE A 83 2.57 11.17 5.36
CA ILE A 83 3.47 10.05 5.06
C ILE A 83 3.39 9.68 3.57
N ILE A 84 2.19 9.64 2.98
CA ILE A 84 2.00 9.40 1.54
C ILE A 84 2.76 10.44 0.72
N ARG A 85 2.58 11.72 1.02
CA ARG A 85 3.25 12.83 0.34
C ARG A 85 4.77 12.72 0.42
N GLN A 86 5.30 12.29 1.55
CA GLN A 86 6.74 12.12 1.73
C GLN A 86 7.27 10.88 0.98
N ALA A 87 6.48 9.81 0.88
CA ALA A 87 6.88 8.55 0.27
C ALA A 87 6.73 8.53 -1.25
N PHE A 88 5.71 9.20 -1.79
CA PHE A 88 5.31 9.06 -3.18
C PHE A 88 5.19 10.42 -3.87
N ASP A 89 5.80 10.47 -5.05
CA ASP A 89 5.65 11.56 -6.00
C ASP A 89 4.96 10.99 -7.24
N GLN A 90 3.62 11.01 -7.24
CA GLN A 90 2.80 10.61 -8.39
C GLN A 90 2.30 11.87 -9.10
N PRO A 91 2.11 11.82 -10.43
CA PRO A 91 1.45 12.92 -11.12
C PRO A 91 0.00 13.05 -10.63
N PRO A 92 -0.52 14.28 -10.51
CA PRO A 92 -1.91 14.49 -10.14
C PRO A 92 -2.85 13.93 -11.22
N ILE A 93 -3.84 13.14 -10.79
CA ILE A 93 -4.91 12.58 -11.63
C ILE A 93 -6.28 13.23 -11.38
N ARG A 94 -6.38 14.06 -10.33
CA ARG A 94 -7.56 14.89 -10.03
C ARG A 94 -7.16 16.35 -9.96
N GLN A 95 -8.07 17.22 -10.38
CA GLN A 95 -7.90 18.67 -10.31
C GLN A 95 -8.69 19.23 -9.11
N ILE A 96 -8.21 20.34 -8.54
CA ILE A 96 -8.94 21.12 -7.54
C ILE A 96 -9.34 22.42 -8.23
N GLU A 97 -10.64 22.63 -8.46
CA GLU A 97 -11.18 23.76 -9.23
C GLU A 97 -11.18 25.10 -8.45
N GLY A 98 -10.56 25.12 -7.26
CA GLY A 98 -10.46 26.27 -6.37
C GLY A 98 -11.27 26.10 -5.08
N GLY A 99 -10.80 26.74 -4.00
CA GLY A 99 -11.38 26.60 -2.66
C GLY A 99 -10.94 25.33 -1.93
N ALA A 100 -11.46 25.15 -0.72
CA ALA A 100 -11.13 23.99 0.10
C ALA A 100 -11.76 22.71 -0.45
N VAL A 101 -10.97 21.65 -0.61
CA VAL A 101 -11.46 20.33 -1.06
C VAL A 101 -12.45 19.72 -0.06
N TYR A 102 -12.24 19.98 1.23
CA TYR A 102 -13.02 19.42 2.31
C TYR A 102 -13.44 20.50 3.31
N LYS A 103 -14.67 20.38 3.82
CA LYS A 103 -15.30 21.36 4.72
C LYS A 103 -14.65 21.43 6.10
N ASP A 104 -14.03 20.33 6.53
CA ASP A 104 -13.36 20.15 7.82
C ASP A 104 -11.84 20.26 7.73
N VAL A 105 -11.31 20.79 6.62
CA VAL A 105 -9.88 21.08 6.44
C VAL A 105 -9.71 22.58 6.17
N PRO A 106 -9.41 23.37 7.21
CA PRO A 106 -9.13 24.80 7.06
C PRO A 106 -7.89 25.04 6.19
N ALA A 107 -7.86 26.13 5.40
CA ALA A 107 -6.75 26.41 4.48
C ALA A 107 -5.37 26.59 5.17
N ASN A 108 -5.36 26.97 6.44
CA ASN A 108 -4.15 27.13 7.26
C ASN A 108 -3.84 25.89 8.13
N TYR A 109 -4.51 24.76 7.90
CA TYR A 109 -4.23 23.52 8.60
C TYR A 109 -2.88 22.94 8.13
N TRP A 110 -2.06 22.44 9.05
CA TRP A 110 -0.72 21.93 8.74
C TRP A 110 -0.74 20.81 7.68
N ALA A 111 -1.81 20.01 7.66
CA ALA A 111 -1.98 18.92 6.70
C ALA A 111 -2.82 19.29 5.47
N THR A 112 -3.23 20.55 5.27
CA THR A 112 -4.01 20.96 4.10
C THR A 112 -3.35 20.49 2.81
N ARG A 113 -2.08 20.86 2.63
CA ARG A 113 -1.30 20.50 1.44
C ARG A 113 -1.09 18.98 1.31
N PRO A 114 -0.64 18.25 2.35
CA PRO A 114 -0.63 16.78 2.32
C PRO A 114 -1.95 16.13 1.90
N ILE A 115 -3.07 16.61 2.43
CA ILE A 115 -4.40 16.08 2.13
C ILE A 115 -4.79 16.35 0.68
N GLU A 116 -4.55 17.57 0.18
CA GLU A 116 -4.81 17.95 -1.20
C GLU A 116 -3.96 17.16 -2.19
N GLU A 117 -2.64 17.05 -1.95
CA GLU A 117 -1.74 16.29 -2.81
C GLU A 117 -2.10 14.80 -2.81
N ALA A 118 -2.39 14.20 -1.65
CA ALA A 118 -2.85 12.81 -1.57
C ALA A 118 -4.19 12.59 -2.29
N TYR A 119 -5.08 13.59 -2.31
CA TYR A 119 -6.32 13.55 -3.09
C TYR A 119 -6.06 13.65 -4.59
N GLN A 120 -5.26 14.63 -5.00
CA GLN A 120 -4.91 14.89 -6.40
C GLN A 120 -4.20 13.69 -7.04
N GLN A 121 -3.27 13.07 -6.31
CA GLN A 121 -2.53 11.88 -6.74
C GLN A 121 -3.36 10.59 -6.66
N GLY A 122 -4.61 10.65 -6.18
CA GLY A 122 -5.52 9.51 -6.16
C GLY A 122 -5.34 8.53 -5.01
N PHE A 123 -4.41 8.77 -4.09
CA PHE A 123 -4.23 7.93 -2.90
C PHE A 123 -5.43 8.01 -1.96
N MET A 124 -5.89 9.22 -1.64
CA MET A 124 -6.95 9.41 -0.65
C MET A 124 -8.19 10.05 -1.25
N THR A 125 -9.32 9.85 -0.58
CA THR A 125 -10.57 10.56 -0.81
C THR A 125 -11.21 10.83 0.55
N GLY A 126 -12.04 11.87 0.61
CA GLY A 126 -12.90 12.11 1.76
C GLY A 126 -14.11 11.19 1.77
N TYR A 127 -14.93 11.40 2.80
CA TYR A 127 -16.20 10.77 3.04
C TYR A 127 -17.36 11.55 2.40
N PRO A 128 -18.53 10.91 2.22
CA PRO A 128 -19.73 11.60 1.77
C PRO A 128 -20.03 12.87 2.58
N GLY A 129 -20.54 13.90 1.92
CA GLY A 129 -20.82 15.21 2.53
C GLY A 129 -19.67 16.22 2.46
N GLY A 130 -18.52 15.84 1.92
CA GLY A 130 -17.36 16.71 1.70
C GLY A 130 -16.46 16.84 2.92
N TYR A 131 -16.26 15.75 3.66
CA TYR A 131 -15.46 15.71 4.89
C TYR A 131 -14.24 14.81 4.71
N PHE A 132 -13.06 15.23 5.15
CA PHE A 132 -11.86 14.39 5.16
C PHE A 132 -11.71 13.60 6.46
N ARG A 133 -12.17 14.17 7.57
CA ARG A 133 -12.00 13.70 8.95
C ARG A 133 -10.53 13.53 9.33
N PRO A 134 -9.76 14.63 9.40
CA PRO A 134 -8.31 14.58 9.56
C PRO A 134 -7.88 13.83 10.83
N ASN A 135 -8.54 14.06 11.97
CA ASN A 135 -8.21 13.44 13.26
C ASN A 135 -8.92 12.10 13.51
N GLN A 136 -9.47 11.48 12.46
CA GLN A 136 -9.96 10.12 12.56
C GLN A 136 -8.81 9.17 12.20
N SER A 137 -8.58 8.15 13.02
CA SER A 137 -7.56 7.15 12.71
C SER A 137 -7.89 6.37 11.44
N VAL A 138 -6.88 6.14 10.60
CA VAL A 138 -7.01 5.35 9.38
C VAL A 138 -7.06 3.86 9.73
N THR A 139 -8.03 3.14 9.18
CA THR A 139 -8.08 1.68 9.37
C THR A 139 -7.07 0.98 8.46
N LYS A 140 -6.68 -0.25 8.82
CA LYS A 140 -5.73 -1.05 8.03
C LYS A 140 -6.20 -1.27 6.59
N VAL A 141 -7.50 -1.51 6.39
CA VAL A 141 -8.04 -1.67 5.05
C VAL A 141 -8.05 -0.35 4.27
N GLU A 142 -8.34 0.78 4.90
CA GLU A 142 -8.30 2.09 4.24
C GLU A 142 -6.88 2.46 3.80
N ALA A 143 -5.85 2.15 4.61
CA ALA A 143 -4.47 2.37 4.23
C ALA A 143 -4.06 1.53 3.00
N ILE A 144 -4.44 0.24 2.96
CA ILE A 144 -4.17 -0.63 1.82
C ILE A 144 -4.91 -0.15 0.56
N VAL A 145 -6.18 0.23 0.69
CA VAL A 145 -6.99 0.78 -0.41
C VAL A 145 -6.36 2.06 -0.94
N ALA A 146 -5.87 2.95 -0.06
CA ALA A 146 -5.24 4.19 -0.49
C ALA A 146 -3.98 3.94 -1.31
N LEU A 147 -3.11 3.03 -0.85
CA LEU A 147 -1.88 2.65 -1.56
C LEU A 147 -2.19 1.95 -2.88
N SER A 148 -3.18 1.05 -2.91
CA SER A 148 -3.63 0.39 -4.13
C SER A 148 -4.12 1.38 -5.18
N LYS A 149 -4.98 2.32 -4.79
CA LYS A 149 -5.56 3.32 -5.68
C LYS A 149 -4.54 4.33 -6.18
N GLY A 150 -3.72 4.89 -5.30
CA GLY A 150 -2.69 5.87 -5.69
C GLY A 150 -1.64 5.28 -6.62
N LEU A 151 -1.43 3.96 -6.56
CA LEU A 151 -0.54 3.25 -7.48
C LEU A 151 -1.25 2.58 -8.66
N ASN A 152 -2.56 2.74 -8.77
CA ASN A 152 -3.39 2.09 -9.78
C ASN A 152 -3.13 0.57 -9.88
N LEU A 153 -3.03 -0.11 -8.73
CA LEU A 153 -2.80 -1.55 -8.70
C LEU A 153 -4.03 -2.30 -9.21
N THR A 154 -3.80 -3.34 -10.01
CA THR A 154 -4.87 -4.20 -10.52
C THR A 154 -4.65 -5.64 -10.06
N ALA A 155 -5.72 -6.29 -9.61
CA ALA A 155 -5.68 -7.69 -9.19
C ALA A 155 -5.66 -8.68 -10.38
N GLY A 156 -5.65 -8.19 -11.62
CA GLY A 156 -6.08 -8.94 -12.81
C GLY A 156 -7.59 -8.87 -12.94
N THR A 157 -8.04 -8.40 -14.11
CA THR A 157 -9.44 -8.26 -14.57
C THR A 157 -10.42 -7.64 -13.56
N SER A 158 -10.65 -6.34 -13.71
CA SER A 158 -11.77 -5.60 -13.12
C SER A 158 -13.08 -6.39 -13.26
N ALA A 159 -13.91 -6.27 -12.23
CA ALA A 159 -15.24 -6.84 -12.12
C ALA A 159 -15.95 -7.05 -13.46
N VAL A 160 -16.51 -8.24 -13.66
CA VAL A 160 -17.51 -8.48 -14.69
C VAL A 160 -18.62 -7.45 -14.50
N THR A 161 -18.70 -6.47 -15.39
CA THR A 161 -19.88 -5.63 -15.58
C THR A 161 -21.01 -6.58 -15.96
N VAL A 162 -21.89 -6.87 -15.02
CA VAL A 162 -23.17 -7.49 -15.38
C VAL A 162 -23.96 -6.41 -16.12
N PRO A 163 -24.34 -6.61 -17.39
CA PRO A 163 -25.26 -5.68 -18.04
C PRO A 163 -26.56 -5.71 -17.24
N ILE A 164 -26.94 -4.56 -16.68
CA ILE A 164 -28.27 -4.37 -16.10
C ILE A 164 -29.23 -4.40 -17.29
N THR A 165 -29.91 -5.53 -17.49
CA THR A 165 -31.07 -5.56 -18.38
C THR A 165 -32.12 -4.64 -17.79
N THR A 166 -32.33 -3.49 -18.43
CA THR A 166 -33.39 -2.54 -18.11
C THR A 166 -34.73 -3.25 -18.27
N GLN A 167 -35.31 -3.75 -17.19
CA GLN A 167 -36.68 -4.22 -17.20
C GLN A 167 -37.59 -3.02 -17.01
N SER A 168 -38.13 -2.52 -18.12
CA SER A 168 -39.18 -1.51 -18.16
C SER A 168 -40.37 -1.96 -17.32
N ALA A 169 -40.59 -1.28 -16.19
CA ALA A 169 -41.78 -1.43 -15.37
C ALA A 169 -42.66 -0.16 -15.53
N VAL A 170 -43.82 -0.41 -16.14
CA VAL A 170 -45.05 0.39 -16.34
C VAL A 170 -45.25 1.58 -15.38
N PRO A 171 -45.67 2.77 -15.87
CA PRO A 171 -46.02 3.89 -15.02
C PRO A 171 -47.35 3.63 -14.28
N GLN A 172 -47.31 3.50 -12.96
CA GLN A 172 -48.52 3.55 -12.13
C GLN A 172 -48.78 5.00 -11.70
N GLN A 173 -49.77 5.63 -12.33
CA GLN A 173 -50.37 6.87 -11.83
C GLN A 173 -51.00 6.61 -10.46
N SER A 174 -50.51 7.28 -9.43
CA SER A 174 -51.25 7.45 -8.18
C SER A 174 -51.48 8.94 -7.92
N THR A 175 -52.71 9.37 -8.18
CA THR A 175 -53.22 10.66 -7.73
C THR A 175 -53.58 10.52 -6.25
N ARG A 176 -52.78 11.06 -5.32
CA ARG A 176 -53.29 11.33 -3.96
C ARG A 176 -52.84 12.68 -3.39
N ARG A 177 -53.89 13.39 -3.03
CA ARG A 177 -54.06 14.73 -2.45
C ARG A 177 -53.32 14.88 -1.12
N ALA A 178 -52.73 16.05 -0.91
CA ALA A 178 -52.07 16.44 0.32
C ALA A 178 -53.08 16.64 1.47
N THR A 179 -52.80 16.03 2.63
CA THR A 179 -53.42 16.39 3.91
C THR A 179 -52.39 16.28 5.03
N LYS A 180 -52.07 17.43 5.63
CA LYS A 180 -51.28 17.58 6.86
C LYS A 180 -52.06 17.01 8.06
N ARG A 181 -51.46 16.12 8.86
CA ARG A 181 -51.65 16.03 10.34
C ARG A 181 -50.42 15.38 11.01
N PRO A 182 -50.04 15.79 12.25
CA PRO A 182 -48.87 15.27 12.97
C PRO A 182 -49.26 14.24 14.04
N ILE A 183 -48.48 13.16 14.21
CA ILE A 183 -48.58 12.18 15.32
C ILE A 183 -47.15 11.63 15.55
N PHE A 184 -46.49 11.95 16.67
CA PHE A 184 -46.38 11.17 17.91
C PHE A 184 -45.74 9.76 17.78
N LEU A 185 -44.57 9.64 18.43
CA LEU A 185 -43.71 8.54 18.93
C LEU A 185 -44.34 7.13 19.19
N PRO A 186 -43.61 6.07 19.62
CA PRO A 186 -42.22 5.59 19.42
C PRO A 186 -42.09 4.02 19.23
N LEU A 187 -40.86 3.50 19.31
CA LEU A 187 -40.40 2.17 19.81
C LEU A 187 -40.40 0.89 18.92
N ALA A 188 -39.22 0.26 18.98
CA ALA A 188 -38.90 -1.18 18.94
C ALA A 188 -39.16 -2.01 17.66
N ILE A 189 -38.08 -2.49 17.04
CA ILE A 189 -38.11 -3.62 16.10
C ILE A 189 -37.40 -4.81 16.77
N THR A 190 -38.20 -5.74 17.29
CA THR A 190 -37.78 -7.11 17.60
C THR A 190 -37.47 -7.85 16.30
N SER A 191 -36.22 -8.26 16.10
CA SER A 191 -35.81 -9.08 14.97
C SER A 191 -36.18 -10.55 15.21
N LEU A 192 -37.09 -11.09 14.39
CA LEU A 192 -37.41 -12.51 14.32
C LEU A 192 -36.35 -13.25 13.48
N MET A 193 -35.78 -14.30 14.07
CA MET A 193 -34.92 -15.29 13.41
C MET A 193 -35.78 -16.28 12.61
N GLN A 194 -35.35 -16.63 11.39
CA GLN A 194 -35.78 -17.83 10.69
C GLN A 194 -34.57 -18.43 9.93
N PRO A 195 -34.31 -19.75 10.03
CA PRO A 195 -33.29 -20.43 9.24
C PRO A 195 -33.90 -21.01 7.96
N LEU A 196 -33.13 -21.03 6.87
CA LEU A 196 -33.48 -21.78 5.65
C LEU A 196 -32.46 -22.88 5.35
N LEU A 197 -33.06 -24.06 5.15
CA LEU A 197 -32.58 -25.39 4.79
C LEU A 197 -31.42 -25.48 3.79
N ILE A 198 -30.55 -26.47 4.06
CA ILE A 198 -29.57 -27.08 3.15
C ILE A 198 -30.23 -28.27 2.42
N PRO A 199 -30.02 -28.46 1.10
CA PRO A 199 -30.14 -29.77 0.49
C PRO A 199 -28.78 -30.44 0.29
N LYS A 200 -28.75 -31.69 0.74
CA LYS A 200 -27.74 -32.74 0.56
C LYS A 200 -27.64 -33.15 -0.92
N ALA A 201 -26.43 -33.35 -1.43
CA ALA A 201 -26.19 -34.09 -2.68
C ALA A 201 -25.20 -35.24 -2.42
N GLN A 202 -25.60 -36.39 -2.93
CA GLN A 202 -25.10 -37.75 -2.72
C GLN A 202 -23.87 -38.05 -3.60
N ALA A 203 -22.97 -38.92 -3.13
CA ALA A 203 -21.83 -39.46 -3.87
C ALA A 203 -22.04 -40.92 -4.30
N ALA A 204 -21.37 -41.35 -5.39
CA ALA A 204 -20.75 -42.67 -5.71
C ALA A 204 -20.86 -43.06 -7.22
N PRO A 205 -20.09 -44.04 -7.78
CA PRO A 205 -18.61 -44.11 -7.89
C PRO A 205 -18.05 -44.62 -9.25
N ALA A 206 -16.70 -44.61 -9.34
CA ALA A 206 -15.75 -45.56 -9.98
C ALA A 206 -15.47 -45.64 -11.52
N ASN A 207 -14.20 -45.30 -11.82
CA ASN A 207 -13.16 -45.99 -12.63
C ASN A 207 -13.28 -46.19 -14.16
N ALA A 208 -12.34 -45.56 -14.88
CA ALA A 208 -11.56 -46.18 -15.96
C ALA A 208 -10.14 -45.57 -15.99
N VAL A 209 -9.11 -46.40 -16.15
CA VAL A 209 -7.67 -46.05 -16.13
C VAL A 209 -7.05 -46.35 -17.51
N THR A 210 -5.97 -45.60 -17.83
CA THR A 210 -4.88 -45.75 -18.84
C THR A 210 -4.93 -44.79 -20.05
N PRO A 211 -3.79 -44.47 -20.72
CA PRO A 211 -2.49 -44.02 -20.19
C PRO A 211 -1.89 -42.76 -20.91
N SER A 212 -1.13 -41.98 -20.13
CA SER A 212 -0.03 -41.02 -20.45
C SER A 212 0.18 -40.40 -21.85
N THR A 213 0.20 -39.07 -21.89
CA THR A 213 1.06 -38.20 -22.73
C THR A 213 1.39 -36.93 -21.91
N PRO A 214 2.61 -36.35 -22.01
CA PRO A 214 3.05 -35.33 -21.06
C PRO A 214 2.32 -34.00 -21.33
N SER A 215 1.48 -33.58 -20.40
CA SER A 215 0.63 -32.40 -20.54
C SER A 215 1.37 -31.10 -20.20
N THR A 216 1.04 -30.08 -20.98
CA THR A 216 1.26 -28.61 -20.96
C THR A 216 1.07 -27.88 -19.61
N THR A 217 1.12 -28.60 -18.49
CA THR A 217 0.76 -28.18 -17.14
C THR A 217 1.64 -27.05 -16.59
N ASP A 218 2.90 -26.96 -17.01
CA ASP A 218 3.83 -25.98 -16.45
C ASP A 218 3.67 -24.57 -17.03
N GLN A 219 3.18 -24.43 -18.27
CA GLN A 219 3.00 -23.12 -18.91
C GLN A 219 1.58 -22.55 -18.75
N GLN A 220 0.58 -23.40 -18.48
CA GLN A 220 -0.78 -22.96 -18.14
C GLN A 220 -0.94 -22.60 -16.65
N ALA A 221 -0.11 -23.15 -15.75
CA ALA A 221 -0.13 -22.79 -14.32
C ALA A 221 0.35 -21.36 -14.04
N VAL A 222 1.32 -20.84 -14.83
CA VAL A 222 1.78 -19.44 -14.72
C VAL A 222 0.77 -18.44 -15.28
N ALA A 223 0.08 -18.76 -16.38
CA ALA A 223 -0.97 -17.91 -16.95
C ALA A 223 -2.26 -17.89 -16.09
N ALA A 224 -2.60 -19.01 -15.45
CA ALA A 224 -3.78 -19.10 -14.57
C ALA A 224 -3.67 -18.25 -13.29
N ASN A 225 -2.45 -17.89 -12.87
CA ASN A 225 -2.23 -17.09 -11.66
C ASN A 225 -2.50 -15.57 -11.86
N LEU A 226 -2.52 -15.12 -13.12
CA LEU A 226 -2.82 -13.72 -13.46
C LEU A 226 -4.32 -13.40 -13.43
N ASN A 227 -5.20 -14.40 -13.63
CA ASN A 227 -6.65 -14.21 -13.83
C ASN A 227 -7.53 -14.77 -12.69
N ARG A 228 -6.97 -15.00 -11.49
CA ARG A 228 -7.77 -15.39 -10.33
C ARG A 228 -8.62 -14.20 -9.85
N PRO A 229 -9.92 -14.37 -9.59
CA PRO A 229 -10.75 -13.26 -9.12
C PRO A 229 -10.25 -12.77 -7.76
N ALA A 230 -10.42 -11.46 -7.50
CA ALA A 230 -9.97 -10.83 -6.27
C ALA A 230 -10.51 -11.53 -5.01
N SER A 231 -11.78 -11.98 -5.03
CA SER A 231 -12.41 -12.75 -3.97
C SER A 231 -11.69 -14.07 -3.67
N PHE A 232 -11.23 -14.78 -4.71
CA PHE A 232 -10.48 -16.01 -4.55
C PHE A 232 -9.14 -15.74 -3.85
N ILE A 233 -8.44 -14.67 -4.24
CA ILE A 233 -7.15 -14.32 -3.64
C ILE A 233 -7.33 -14.06 -2.15
N ILE A 234 -8.30 -13.22 -1.75
CA ILE A 234 -8.47 -12.88 -0.33
C ILE A 234 -8.95 -14.07 0.51
N THR A 235 -9.88 -14.89 0.02
CA THR A 235 -10.42 -16.03 0.79
C THR A 235 -9.40 -17.13 1.01
N ASN A 236 -8.46 -17.32 0.07
CA ASN A 236 -7.37 -18.29 0.25
C ASN A 236 -6.18 -17.73 1.05
N THR A 237 -6.10 -16.41 1.24
CA THR A 237 -4.97 -15.77 1.93
C THR A 237 -5.31 -15.44 3.39
N TYR A 238 -6.50 -14.91 3.65
CA TYR A 238 -6.89 -14.35 4.94
C TYR A 238 -7.97 -15.18 5.63
N ALA A 239 -7.71 -15.57 6.87
CA ALA A 239 -8.67 -16.27 7.72
C ALA A 239 -9.90 -15.40 8.05
N ASP A 240 -9.74 -14.07 8.05
CA ASP A 240 -10.78 -13.09 8.29
C ASP A 240 -11.24 -12.38 7.00
N ALA A 241 -11.13 -13.05 5.85
CA ALA A 241 -11.52 -12.50 4.54
C ALA A 241 -12.98 -12.02 4.51
N ASN A 242 -13.87 -12.66 5.26
CA ASN A 242 -15.28 -12.26 5.39
C ASN A 242 -15.48 -10.89 6.06
N ARG A 243 -14.47 -10.35 6.75
CA ARG A 243 -14.50 -9.00 7.35
C ARG A 243 -13.99 -7.92 6.40
N ILE A 244 -13.44 -8.29 5.24
CA ILE A 244 -12.97 -7.33 4.23
C ILE A 244 -14.21 -6.73 3.54
N PRO A 245 -14.42 -5.41 3.61
CA PRO A 245 -15.56 -4.78 2.95
C PRO A 245 -15.53 -5.00 1.44
N GLN A 246 -16.70 -5.18 0.83
CA GLN A 246 -16.81 -5.46 -0.62
C GLN A 246 -16.07 -4.41 -1.47
N TYR A 247 -16.12 -3.13 -1.10
CA TYR A 247 -15.45 -2.06 -1.83
C TYR A 247 -13.92 -2.19 -1.84
N ALA A 248 -13.33 -2.93 -0.90
CA ALA A 248 -11.89 -3.08 -0.72
C ALA A 248 -11.34 -4.40 -1.29
N VAL A 249 -12.20 -5.34 -1.69
CA VAL A 249 -11.78 -6.68 -2.14
C VAL A 249 -10.76 -6.62 -3.28
N GLY A 250 -11.03 -5.79 -4.30
CA GLY A 250 -10.14 -5.63 -5.44
C GLY A 250 -8.78 -5.06 -5.04
N ASP A 251 -8.78 -3.98 -4.25
CA ASP A 251 -7.57 -3.29 -3.80
C ASP A 251 -6.71 -4.16 -2.88
N VAL A 252 -7.34 -4.85 -1.91
CA VAL A 252 -6.62 -5.76 -1.01
C VAL A 252 -6.03 -6.93 -1.80
N ALA A 253 -6.77 -7.52 -2.74
CA ALA A 253 -6.24 -8.57 -3.60
C ALA A 253 -5.04 -8.07 -4.44
N ALA A 254 -5.14 -6.90 -5.04
CA ALA A 254 -4.08 -6.30 -5.85
C ALA A 254 -2.81 -6.05 -5.01
N ALA A 255 -2.96 -5.43 -3.83
CA ALA A 255 -1.86 -5.21 -2.90
C ALA A 255 -1.24 -6.52 -2.41
N THR A 256 -2.05 -7.55 -2.17
CA THR A 256 -1.57 -8.89 -1.78
C THR A 256 -0.73 -9.53 -2.89
N LYS A 257 -1.16 -9.48 -4.15
CA LYS A 257 -0.38 -10.00 -5.29
C LYS A 257 0.95 -9.28 -5.47
N LYS A 258 1.01 -8.00 -5.10
CA LYS A 258 2.22 -7.18 -5.16
C LYS A 258 3.11 -7.29 -3.92
N ASN A 259 2.77 -8.19 -2.98
CA ASN A 259 3.47 -8.38 -1.70
C ASN A 259 3.52 -7.09 -0.85
N ILE A 260 2.53 -6.20 -1.00
CA ILE A 260 2.46 -4.93 -0.27
C ILE A 260 1.93 -5.13 1.15
N VAL A 261 1.01 -6.09 1.33
CA VAL A 261 0.36 -6.30 2.62
C VAL A 261 1.34 -6.92 3.61
N VAL A 262 1.43 -6.30 4.79
CA VAL A 262 2.20 -6.81 5.93
C VAL A 262 1.26 -7.02 7.12
N ASN A 263 1.28 -8.22 7.67
CA ASN A 263 0.38 -8.65 8.73
C ASN A 263 1.16 -9.21 9.92
N TYR A 264 1.00 -8.54 11.06
CA TYR A 264 1.59 -8.93 12.33
C TYR A 264 0.48 -9.12 13.38
N PRO A 265 0.59 -10.10 14.28
CA PRO A 265 1.63 -11.14 14.34
C PRO A 265 1.39 -12.32 13.37
N ASN A 266 0.16 -12.48 12.86
CA ASN A 266 -0.19 -13.58 11.98
C ASN A 266 -0.36 -13.07 10.54
N PRO A 267 0.47 -13.51 9.57
CA PRO A 267 0.36 -13.06 8.18
C PRO A 267 -1.01 -13.36 7.54
N LYS A 268 -1.72 -14.38 8.03
CA LYS A 268 -3.03 -14.81 7.52
C LYS A 268 -4.22 -14.07 8.13
N VAL A 269 -4.00 -13.03 8.95
CA VAL A 269 -5.10 -12.26 9.55
C VAL A 269 -4.90 -10.78 9.23
N LEU A 270 -5.84 -10.20 8.47
CA LEU A 270 -5.73 -8.81 8.01
C LEU A 270 -6.14 -7.81 9.08
N ASN A 271 -7.21 -8.09 9.84
CA ASN A 271 -7.88 -7.16 10.76
C ASN A 271 -8.31 -5.83 10.08
N PRO A 272 -9.19 -5.89 9.06
CA PRO A 272 -9.44 -4.77 8.15
C PRO A 272 -9.93 -3.49 8.84
N SER A 273 -10.80 -3.60 9.85
CA SER A 273 -11.40 -2.45 10.55
C SER A 273 -10.57 -1.91 11.71
N LYS A 274 -9.43 -2.54 12.05
CA LYS A 274 -8.55 -2.08 13.13
C LYS A 274 -7.89 -0.75 12.71
N PRO A 275 -7.79 0.26 13.60
CA PRO A 275 -6.89 1.40 13.39
C PRO A 275 -5.47 0.92 13.12
N ALA A 276 -4.87 1.37 12.03
CA ALA A 276 -3.51 1.01 11.65
C ALA A 276 -2.51 1.76 12.53
N THR A 277 -1.54 1.05 13.07
CA THR A 277 -0.47 1.68 13.86
C THR A 277 0.61 2.29 12.97
N ARG A 278 1.44 3.19 13.50
CA ARG A 278 2.59 3.78 12.80
C ARG A 278 3.54 2.71 12.27
N GLY A 279 3.78 1.64 13.02
CA GLY A 279 4.58 0.49 12.59
C GLY A 279 3.94 -0.24 11.40
N GLU A 280 2.63 -0.48 11.44
CA GLU A 280 1.88 -1.10 10.33
C GLU A 280 1.89 -0.24 9.07
N ILE A 281 1.60 1.06 9.18
CA ILE A 281 1.65 2.01 8.06
C ILE A 281 3.06 2.04 7.45
N THR A 282 4.10 2.11 8.28
CA THR A 282 5.49 2.14 7.82
C THR A 282 5.86 0.87 7.05
N ALA A 283 5.42 -0.30 7.53
CA ALA A 283 5.66 -1.57 6.83
C ALA A 283 4.95 -1.62 5.46
N LEU A 284 3.70 -1.14 5.39
CA LEU A 284 2.95 -1.04 4.13
C LEU A 284 3.62 -0.07 3.13
N ILE A 285 4.03 1.12 3.57
CA ILE A 285 4.75 2.10 2.74
C ILE A 285 6.07 1.51 2.24
N TYR A 286 6.82 0.83 3.11
CA TYR A 286 8.08 0.19 2.73
C TYR A 286 7.85 -0.85 1.63
N GLN A 287 6.90 -1.79 1.81
CA GLN A 287 6.63 -2.80 0.77
C GLN A 287 6.09 -2.18 -0.51
N THR A 288 5.37 -1.07 -0.41
CA THR A 288 4.88 -0.32 -1.56
C THR A 288 6.04 0.25 -2.37
N LEU A 289 7.04 0.85 -1.71
CA LEU A 289 8.24 1.36 -2.37
C LEU A 289 9.10 0.24 -2.97
N VAL A 290 9.20 -0.92 -2.28
CA VAL A 290 9.83 -2.13 -2.84
C VAL A 290 9.10 -2.61 -4.09
N ALA A 291 7.76 -2.64 -4.07
CA ALA A 291 6.95 -3.05 -5.21
C ALA A 291 7.08 -2.09 -6.41
N GLN A 292 7.45 -0.83 -6.18
CA GLN A 292 7.80 0.14 -7.22
C GLN A 292 9.27 0.07 -7.68
N GLY A 293 10.11 -0.77 -7.07
CA GLY A 293 11.54 -0.82 -7.33
C GLY A 293 12.30 0.42 -6.85
N LYS A 294 11.69 1.24 -5.98
CA LYS A 294 12.30 2.48 -5.46
C LYS A 294 13.27 2.24 -4.30
N ILE A 295 13.09 1.14 -3.58
CA ILE A 295 13.98 0.73 -2.50
C ILE A 295 14.21 -0.78 -2.54
N GLU A 296 15.38 -1.23 -2.08
CA GLU A 296 15.73 -2.64 -2.01
C GLU A 296 14.83 -3.40 -1.01
N PRO A 297 14.44 -4.66 -1.32
CA PRO A 297 13.73 -5.52 -0.41
C PRO A 297 14.61 -5.86 0.81
N LEU A 298 13.96 -6.31 1.90
CA LEU A 298 14.69 -6.78 3.06
C LEU A 298 15.55 -7.99 2.69
N ALA A 299 16.71 -8.10 3.35
CA ALA A 299 17.55 -9.29 3.24
C ALA A 299 16.73 -10.57 3.49
N ASN A 300 16.98 -11.63 2.72
CA ASN A 300 16.18 -12.85 2.75
C ASN A 300 16.05 -13.48 4.15
N ASN A 301 17.10 -13.37 4.96
CA ASN A 301 17.15 -13.88 6.33
C ASN A 301 16.49 -12.97 7.39
N SER A 302 15.94 -11.81 7.00
CA SER A 302 15.25 -10.91 7.94
C SER A 302 14.02 -11.60 8.54
N PRO A 303 13.89 -11.67 9.88
CA PRO A 303 12.70 -12.24 10.52
C PRO A 303 11.39 -11.53 10.16
N ALA A 304 11.46 -10.26 9.72
CA ALA A 304 10.29 -9.50 9.31
C ALA A 304 9.68 -10.01 7.99
N ASN A 305 10.44 -10.74 7.16
CA ASN A 305 9.95 -11.30 5.89
C ASN A 305 8.76 -12.25 6.06
N LYS A 306 8.62 -12.89 7.23
CA LYS A 306 7.52 -13.81 7.54
C LYS A 306 6.16 -13.10 7.70
N TYR A 307 6.16 -11.79 7.91
CA TYR A 307 4.94 -10.98 8.04
C TYR A 307 4.48 -10.39 6.70
N ILE A 308 5.33 -10.44 5.67
CA ILE A 308 4.96 -10.01 4.32
C ILE A 308 4.05 -11.08 3.73
N VAL A 309 2.82 -10.69 3.45
CA VAL A 309 1.81 -11.58 2.88
C VAL A 309 2.13 -11.81 1.42
N ARG A 310 2.23 -13.09 1.04
CA ARG A 310 2.43 -13.53 -0.34
C ARG A 310 1.19 -14.29 -0.74
N ALA A 311 0.55 -13.89 -1.84
CA ALA A 311 -0.52 -14.71 -2.43
C ALA A 311 0.09 -16.07 -2.77
N ASP A 312 -0.50 -17.16 -2.29
CA ASP A 312 0.01 -18.52 -2.52
C ASP A 312 0.17 -18.77 -4.03
N SER A 313 1.40 -18.65 -4.52
CA SER A 313 1.85 -19.38 -5.70
C SER A 313 2.00 -20.82 -5.23
N SER A 314 0.90 -21.58 -5.27
CA SER A 314 0.95 -23.04 -5.24
C SER A 314 2.16 -23.49 -6.09
N ASN A 315 3.15 -24.14 -5.45
CA ASN A 315 4.53 -24.49 -5.87
C ASN A 315 5.68 -23.51 -5.58
N ARG A 316 6.12 -23.43 -4.31
CA ARG A 316 7.54 -23.17 -3.97
C ARG A 316 8.20 -24.26 -3.10
N ASN A 317 7.52 -25.39 -2.88
CA ASN A 317 8.04 -26.52 -2.10
C ASN A 317 8.22 -27.77 -2.98
N ALA A 318 8.77 -27.59 -4.17
CA ALA A 318 9.33 -28.67 -4.98
C ALA A 318 10.72 -28.22 -5.46
N GLN A 319 11.68 -28.24 -4.54
CA GLN A 319 13.13 -28.38 -4.76
C GLN A 319 13.81 -28.59 -3.41
#